data_AF-A0AAF0X818-F1
#
_entry.id   AF-A0AAF0X818-F1
#
_cell.length_a   1.000
_cell.length_b   1.000
_cell.length_c   1.000
_cell.angle_alpha   90.00
_cell.angle_beta   90.00
_cell.angle_gamma   90.00
#
_symmetry.space_group_name_H-M   'P 1'
#
loop_
_entity.id
_entity.type
_entity.pdbx_description
1 polymer ?
#
loop_
_entity_poly.entity_id
_entity_poly.type
_entity_poly.pdbx_seq_one_letter_code
_entity_poly.pdbx_strand_id
1 'polypeptide(L)'
;MFAECIGQLITKLKDDKVISFASIAPFDDGGEVQSHYLALWRKYGHVIDYVNFQFYAYDKLSVPQFLQYYNQQLHNYEGGQLLASFIIDGNIGLKPDDGFFEACKELKGQGKLGGIYVWCADESKNNGFKYEKKSQALLASS
;
A
#
# COMPACT_ATOMS: atom_id res chain seq x y z
N MET A 1 22.04 4.64 6.63
CA MET A 1 21.55 5.87 7.28
C MET A 1 20.03 5.90 7.33
N PHE A 2 19.32 5.88 6.19
CA PHE A 2 17.85 5.91 6.13
C PHE A 2 17.16 4.89 7.06
N ALA A 3 17.47 3.60 6.90
CA ALA A 3 16.84 2.53 7.68
C ALA A 3 17.05 2.68 9.19
N GLU A 4 18.25 3.11 9.63
CA GLU A 4 18.54 3.33 11.04
C GLU A 4 17.76 4.51 11.61
N CYS A 5 17.80 5.66 10.94
CA CYS A 5 17.14 6.87 11.44
C CYS A 5 15.63 6.67 11.57
N ILE A 6 14.99 6.11 10.53
CA ILE A 6 13.54 5.90 10.52
C ILE A 6 13.16 4.75 11.48
N GLY A 7 13.91 3.66 11.47
CA GLY A 7 13.65 2.52 12.34
C GLY A 7 13.74 2.86 13.82
N GLN A 8 14.80 3.56 14.24
CA GLN A 8 14.97 4.01 15.62
C GLN A 8 13.91 5.04 16.03
N LEU A 9 13.53 5.94 15.12
CA LEU A 9 12.45 6.90 15.37
C LEU A 9 11.13 6.18 15.67
N ILE A 10 10.70 5.26 14.79
CA ILE A 10 9.44 4.52 14.98
C ILE A 10 9.49 3.70 16.28
N THR A 11 10.60 3.00 16.51
CA THR A 11 10.81 2.20 17.73
C THR A 11 10.66 3.06 18.97
N LYS A 12 11.35 4.20 19.04
CA LYS A 12 11.30 5.12 20.18
C LYS A 12 9.89 5.68 20.40
N LEU A 13 9.20 6.08 19.34
CA LEU A 13 7.83 6.61 19.45
C LEU A 13 6.83 5.55 19.94
N LYS A 14 6.99 4.28 19.55
CA LYS A 14 6.18 3.17 20.05
C LYS A 14 6.51 2.82 21.50
N ASP A 15 7.78 2.72 21.86
CA ASP A 15 8.24 2.43 23.22
C ASP A 15 7.76 3.50 24.21
N ASP A 16 7.80 4.77 23.79
CA ASP A 16 7.30 5.92 24.56
C ASP A 16 5.77 6.05 24.53
N LYS A 17 5.08 5.19 23.75
CA LYS A 17 3.62 5.18 23.58
C LYS A 17 3.07 6.49 23.00
N VAL A 18 3.89 7.22 22.24
CA VAL A 18 3.48 8.42 21.52
C VAL A 18 2.59 8.05 20.32
N ILE A 19 2.90 6.91 19.68
CA ILE A 19 2.11 6.36 18.57
C ILE A 19 1.68 4.93 18.88
N SER A 20 0.50 4.55 18.42
CA SER A 20 -0.01 3.18 18.52
C SER A 20 0.29 2.35 17.27
N PHE A 21 0.52 3.00 16.12
CA PHE A 21 0.85 2.34 14.87
C PHE A 21 1.79 3.21 14.02
N ALA A 22 2.47 2.57 13.07
CA ALA A 22 3.31 3.19 12.05
C ALA A 22 3.13 2.48 10.72
N SER A 23 3.23 3.23 9.62
CA SER A 23 3.24 2.69 8.26
C SER A 23 4.37 3.29 7.44
N ILE A 24 4.71 2.61 6.34
CA ILE A 24 5.66 3.11 5.33
C ILE A 24 4.96 3.17 3.97
N ALA A 25 5.38 4.08 3.09
CA ALA A 25 4.77 4.25 1.76
C ALA A 25 5.80 4.08 0.61
N PRO A 26 6.38 2.87 0.43
CA PRO A 26 7.34 2.60 -0.62
C PRO A 26 6.71 2.54 -2.00
N PHE A 27 7.54 2.67 -3.04
CA PHE A 27 7.22 2.30 -4.41
C PHE A 27 8.43 1.67 -5.10
N ASP A 28 8.20 1.01 -6.24
CA ASP A 28 9.27 0.41 -7.04
C ASP A 28 9.71 1.41 -8.11
N ASP A 29 10.88 2.01 -7.88
CA ASP A 29 11.59 2.88 -8.82
C ASP A 29 12.73 2.15 -9.55
N GLY A 30 12.88 0.83 -9.34
CA GLY A 30 14.06 0.07 -9.75
C GLY A 30 15.36 0.57 -9.10
N GLY A 31 15.28 1.35 -8.02
CA GLY A 31 16.38 2.18 -7.55
C GLY A 31 16.42 2.39 -6.04
N GLU A 32 16.78 3.62 -5.65
CA GLU A 32 17.12 3.95 -4.27
C GLU A 32 15.92 3.84 -3.33
N VAL A 33 14.74 4.28 -3.76
CA VAL A 33 13.55 4.26 -2.89
C VAL A 33 13.21 2.82 -2.50
N GLN A 34 13.12 1.92 -3.48
CA GLN A 34 12.84 0.52 -3.19
C GLN A 34 13.92 -0.08 -2.28
N SER A 35 15.20 0.14 -2.59
CA SER A 35 16.30 -0.39 -1.79
C SER A 35 16.27 0.06 -0.32
N HIS A 36 15.90 1.31 -0.07
CA HIS A 36 15.88 1.92 1.25
C HIS A 36 14.76 1.36 2.12
N TYR A 37 13.56 1.21 1.55
CA TYR A 37 12.43 0.65 2.28
C TYR A 37 12.55 -0.86 2.50
N LEU A 38 13.15 -1.61 1.57
CA LEU A 38 13.48 -3.03 1.80
C LEU A 38 14.50 -3.18 2.92
N ALA A 39 15.54 -2.34 2.97
CA ALA A 39 16.50 -2.36 4.07
C ALA A 39 15.85 -1.99 5.42
N LEU A 40 14.96 -0.99 5.43
CA LEU A 40 14.17 -0.63 6.60
C LEU A 40 13.27 -1.80 7.06
N TRP A 41 12.53 -2.43 6.15
CA TRP A 41 11.65 -3.55 6.47
C TRP A 41 12.41 -4.75 7.04
N ARG A 42 13.52 -5.15 6.41
CA ARG A 42 14.34 -6.28 6.88
C ARG A 42 14.85 -6.09 8.32
N LYS A 43 15.15 -4.86 8.73
CA LYS A 43 15.71 -4.57 10.05
C LYS A 43 14.65 -4.18 11.09
N TYR A 44 13.62 -3.45 10.68
CA TYR A 44 12.64 -2.81 11.56
C TYR A 44 11.17 -3.13 11.21
N GLY A 45 10.90 -4.11 10.34
CA GLY A 45 9.53 -4.50 9.97
C GLY A 45 8.65 -4.87 11.17
N HIS A 46 9.24 -5.39 12.24
CA HIS A 46 8.54 -5.73 13.48
C HIS A 46 7.92 -4.53 14.22
N VAL A 47 8.37 -3.29 13.97
CA VAL A 47 7.75 -2.07 14.51
C VAL A 47 6.86 -1.34 13.51
N ILE A 48 6.67 -1.87 12.30
CA ILE A 48 5.86 -1.26 11.23
C ILE A 48 4.61 -2.12 11.01
N ASP A 49 3.43 -1.51 11.10
CA ASP A 49 2.16 -2.25 11.08
C ASP A 49 1.61 -2.43 9.67
N TYR A 50 1.80 -1.42 8.80
CA TYR A 50 1.25 -1.41 7.45
C TYR A 50 2.26 -0.96 6.38
N VAL A 51 2.13 -1.53 5.19
CA VAL A 51 2.88 -1.11 4.00
C VAL A 51 1.90 -0.51 2.99
N ASN A 52 1.91 0.82 2.90
CA ASN A 52 1.11 1.61 1.98
C ASN A 52 1.83 1.70 0.62
N PHE A 53 2.03 0.56 -0.04
CA PHE A 53 2.78 0.52 -1.29
C PHE A 53 2.08 1.32 -2.39
N GLN A 54 2.80 2.20 -3.07
CA GLN A 54 2.23 3.10 -4.09
C GLN A 54 2.13 2.38 -5.45
N PHE A 55 1.13 1.54 -5.64
CA PHE A 55 0.91 0.81 -6.89
C PHE A 55 0.59 1.73 -8.07
N TYR A 56 0.17 2.97 -7.80
CA TYR A 56 0.01 4.00 -8.81
C TYR A 56 1.33 4.61 -9.30
N ALA A 57 2.48 4.25 -8.73
CA ALA A 57 3.79 4.64 -9.25
C ALA A 57 4.22 3.82 -10.48
N TYR A 58 3.59 2.65 -10.71
CA TYR A 58 3.77 1.92 -11.96
C TYR A 58 3.05 2.62 -13.12
N ASP A 59 3.51 2.37 -14.34
CA ASP A 59 2.75 2.67 -15.55
C ASP A 59 1.36 2.02 -15.55
N LYS A 60 0.50 2.39 -16.50
CA LYS A 60 -0.84 1.82 -16.60
C LYS A 60 -0.80 0.29 -16.56
N LEU A 61 -1.58 -0.29 -15.65
CA LEU A 61 -1.63 -1.73 -15.41
C LEU A 61 -2.96 -2.33 -15.88
N SER A 62 -2.90 -3.59 -16.29
CA SER A 62 -4.05 -4.50 -16.34
C SER A 62 -4.22 -5.24 -15.01
N VAL A 63 -5.39 -5.89 -14.81
CA VAL A 63 -5.65 -6.72 -13.62
C VAL A 63 -4.57 -7.79 -13.38
N PRO A 64 -4.15 -8.61 -14.38
CA PRO A 64 -3.10 -9.61 -14.16
C PRO A 64 -1.74 -9.00 -13.77
N GLN A 65 -1.36 -7.87 -14.38
CA GLN A 65 -0.10 -7.19 -14.03
C GLN A 65 -0.15 -6.65 -12.60
N PHE A 66 -1.27 -6.06 -12.19
CA PHE A 66 -1.45 -5.60 -10.81
C PHE A 66 -1.33 -6.76 -9.81
N LEU A 67 -1.98 -7.89 -10.06
CA LEU A 67 -1.89 -9.07 -9.20
C LEU A 67 -0.45 -9.62 -9.14
N GLN A 68 0.26 -9.63 -10.27
CA GLN A 68 1.67 -10.02 -10.30
C GLN A 68 2.53 -9.11 -9.43
N TYR A 69 2.45 -7.79 -9.62
CA TYR A 69 3.20 -6.83 -8.81
C TYR A 69 2.79 -6.89 -7.34
N TYR A 70 1.51 -7.05 -7.03
CA TYR A 70 1.04 -7.18 -5.65
C TYR A 70 1.67 -8.38 -4.95
N ASN A 71 1.67 -9.56 -5.60
CA ASN A 71 2.31 -10.75 -5.03
C ASN A 71 3.83 -10.59 -4.89
N GLN A 72 4.49 -9.90 -5.82
CA GLN A 72 5.91 -9.57 -5.69
C GLN A 72 6.18 -8.69 -4.46
N GLN A 73 5.36 -7.65 -4.25
CA GLN A 73 5.53 -6.78 -3.09
C GLN A 73 5.12 -7.47 -1.78
N LEU A 74 4.15 -8.38 -1.82
CA LEU A 74 3.78 -9.20 -0.66
C LEU A 74 4.96 -10.07 -0.21
N HIS A 75 5.74 -10.60 -1.15
CA HIS A 75 6.96 -11.35 -0.84
C HIS A 75 8.08 -10.44 -0.29
N ASN A 76 8.25 -9.25 -0.88
CA ASN A 76 9.24 -8.27 -0.42
C ASN A 76 8.98 -7.78 1.02
N TYR A 77 7.70 -7.66 1.40
CA TYR A 77 7.25 -7.20 2.72
C TYR A 77 6.58 -8.33 3.51
N GLU A 78 7.11 -9.55 3.40
CA GLU A 78 6.56 -10.75 4.04
C GLU A 78 6.36 -10.55 5.55
N GLY A 79 5.24 -11.08 6.06
CA GLY A 79 4.81 -10.94 7.46
C GLY A 79 4.08 -9.62 7.77
N GLY A 80 4.03 -8.67 6.83
CA GLY A 80 3.35 -7.38 6.99
C GLY A 80 1.92 -7.33 6.44
N GLN A 81 1.23 -6.22 6.74
CA GLN A 81 -0.07 -5.89 6.14
C GLN A 81 0.13 -4.98 4.91
N LEU A 82 0.18 -5.58 3.72
CA LEU A 82 0.33 -4.84 2.46
C LEU A 82 -1.03 -4.29 1.99
N LEU A 83 -1.11 -2.98 1.78
CA LEU A 83 -2.33 -2.32 1.30
C LEU A 83 -2.28 -2.16 -0.22
N ALA A 84 -3.39 -2.46 -0.89
CA ALA A 84 -3.59 -2.08 -2.29
C ALA A 84 -3.83 -0.57 -2.40
N SER A 85 -3.51 0.04 -3.55
CA SER A 85 -3.66 1.48 -3.70
C SER A 85 -3.92 1.93 -5.13
N PHE A 86 -4.55 3.10 -5.23
CA PHE A 86 -4.81 3.77 -6.50
C PHE A 86 -4.85 5.29 -6.30
N ILE A 87 -4.76 6.01 -7.42
CA ILE A 87 -5.04 7.43 -7.53
C ILE A 87 -6.27 7.68 -8.39
N ILE A 88 -6.93 8.80 -8.19
CA ILE A 88 -8.17 9.16 -8.89
C ILE A 88 -7.85 9.68 -10.28
N ASP A 89 -7.01 10.71 -10.36
CA ASP A 89 -6.65 11.37 -11.61
C ASP A 89 -5.40 10.73 -12.26
N GLY A 90 -5.18 11.02 -13.55
CA GLY A 90 -4.08 10.44 -14.33
C GLY A 90 -4.41 9.07 -14.94
N ASN A 91 -3.44 8.46 -15.63
CA ASN A 91 -3.58 7.19 -16.34
C ASN A 91 -2.40 6.25 -16.06
N ILE A 92 -2.14 6.04 -14.77
CA ILE A 92 -1.05 5.21 -14.22
C ILE A 92 -1.62 4.23 -13.18
N GLY A 93 -0.89 3.16 -12.89
CA GLY A 93 -1.37 2.06 -12.06
C GLY A 93 -2.61 1.35 -12.62
N LEU A 94 -3.31 0.61 -11.76
CA LEU A 94 -4.61 0.00 -12.07
C LEU A 94 -5.73 0.90 -11.55
N LYS A 95 -6.59 1.40 -12.44
CA LYS A 95 -7.64 2.36 -12.08
C LYS A 95 -8.88 1.72 -11.45
N PRO A 96 -9.61 2.46 -10.60
CA PRO A 96 -10.88 2.02 -10.01
C PRO A 96 -11.88 1.44 -11.03
N ASP A 97 -12.02 2.09 -12.18
CA ASP A 97 -12.94 1.68 -13.24
C ASP A 97 -12.30 0.74 -14.29
N ASP A 98 -10.98 0.50 -14.21
CA ASP A 98 -10.22 -0.43 -15.09
C ASP A 98 -9.98 -1.81 -14.43
N GLY A 99 -10.75 -2.16 -13.39
CA GLY A 99 -10.68 -3.48 -12.76
C GLY A 99 -9.95 -3.55 -11.42
N PHE A 100 -9.55 -2.43 -10.82
CA PHE A 100 -8.93 -2.43 -9.48
C PHE A 100 -9.72 -3.21 -8.42
N PHE A 101 -11.04 -3.05 -8.38
CA PHE A 101 -11.88 -3.75 -7.42
C PHE A 101 -12.06 -5.25 -7.73
N GLU A 102 -11.85 -5.66 -8.97
CA GLU A 102 -11.80 -7.08 -9.34
C GLU A 102 -10.54 -7.72 -8.76
N ALA A 103 -9.39 -7.09 -8.99
CA ALA A 103 -8.12 -7.51 -8.39
C ALA A 103 -8.20 -7.56 -6.85
N CYS A 104 -8.78 -6.54 -6.21
CA CYS A 104 -8.95 -6.52 -4.76
C CYS A 104 -9.89 -7.63 -4.24
N LYS A 105 -10.97 -7.96 -4.96
CA LYS A 105 -11.84 -9.08 -4.59
C LYS A 105 -11.08 -10.41 -4.64
N GLU A 106 -10.26 -10.60 -5.67
CA GLU A 106 -9.43 -11.80 -5.78
C GLU A 106 -8.43 -11.90 -4.62
N LEU A 107 -7.68 -10.82 -4.36
CA LEU A 107 -6.71 -10.77 -3.25
C LEU A 107 -7.38 -10.99 -1.89
N LYS A 108 -8.57 -10.42 -1.70
CA LYS A 108 -9.38 -10.63 -0.49
C LYS A 108 -9.82 -12.09 -0.36
N GLY A 109 -10.30 -12.71 -1.43
CA GLY A 109 -10.69 -14.13 -1.45
C GLY A 109 -9.52 -15.08 -1.15
N GLN A 110 -8.29 -14.66 -1.47
CA GLN A 110 -7.06 -15.39 -1.12
C GLN A 110 -6.54 -15.07 0.30
N GLY A 111 -7.20 -14.19 1.05
CA GLY A 111 -6.73 -13.75 2.37
C GLY A 111 -5.46 -12.90 2.34
N LYS A 112 -5.10 -12.34 1.18
CA LYS A 112 -3.85 -11.58 0.97
C LYS A 112 -4.03 -10.07 1.11
N LEU A 113 -5.26 -9.56 1.00
CA LEU A 113 -5.52 -8.12 1.00
C LEU A 113 -5.50 -7.55 2.42
N GLY A 114 -4.44 -6.83 2.79
CA GLY A 114 -4.33 -6.14 4.09
C GLY A 114 -5.22 -4.90 4.21
N GLY A 115 -5.70 -4.36 3.09
CA GLY A 115 -6.60 -3.21 3.03
C GLY A 115 -6.39 -2.40 1.74
N ILE A 116 -7.00 -1.21 1.68
CA ILE A 116 -6.90 -0.28 0.55
C ILE A 116 -6.62 1.12 1.08
N TYR A 117 -5.66 1.84 0.49
CA TYR A 117 -5.51 3.28 0.69
C TYR A 117 -5.63 4.05 -0.65
N VAL A 118 -6.08 5.30 -0.58
CA VAL A 118 -6.36 6.12 -1.76
C VAL A 118 -5.56 7.41 -1.69
N TRP A 119 -4.95 7.80 -2.82
CA TRP A 119 -4.28 9.09 -2.95
C TRP A 119 -5.02 9.99 -3.97
N CYS A 120 -5.65 11.08 -3.55
CA CYS A 120 -6.00 11.42 -2.18
C CYS A 120 -7.37 12.11 -2.10
N ALA A 121 -7.80 12.44 -0.86
CA ALA A 121 -9.13 12.98 -0.59
C ALA A 121 -9.42 14.30 -1.33
N ASP A 122 -8.39 15.11 -1.58
CA ASP A 122 -8.48 16.37 -2.31
C ASP A 122 -8.99 16.14 -3.74
N GLU A 123 -8.47 15.14 -4.47
CA GLU A 123 -8.99 14.77 -5.78
C GLU A 123 -10.35 14.04 -5.67
N SER A 124 -10.55 13.23 -4.63
CA SER A 124 -11.82 12.51 -4.39
C SER A 124 -13.00 13.43 -4.21
N LYS A 125 -12.78 14.64 -3.69
CA LYS A 125 -13.83 15.62 -3.50
C LYS A 125 -14.63 15.87 -4.78
N ASN A 126 -13.97 15.88 -5.93
CA ASN A 126 -14.61 16.15 -7.23
C ASN A 126 -15.49 15.00 -7.72
N ASN A 127 -15.29 13.78 -7.23
CA ASN A 127 -16.09 12.61 -7.57
C ASN A 127 -17.06 12.17 -6.47
N GLY A 128 -17.20 12.96 -5.40
CA GLY A 128 -18.11 12.68 -4.28
C GLY A 128 -17.70 11.48 -3.42
N PHE A 129 -16.40 11.19 -3.36
CA PHE A 129 -15.81 10.06 -2.63
C PHE A 129 -16.34 8.69 -3.08
N LYS A 130 -16.62 8.56 -4.39
CA LYS A 130 -17.25 7.36 -4.97
C LYS A 130 -16.39 6.11 -4.70
N TYR A 131 -15.08 6.21 -4.90
CA TYR A 131 -14.18 5.05 -4.83
C TYR A 131 -13.79 4.69 -3.40
N GLU A 132 -13.78 5.65 -2.48
CA GLU A 132 -13.58 5.43 -1.05
C GLU A 132 -14.73 4.60 -0.49
N LYS A 133 -15.99 4.99 -0.78
CA LYS A 133 -17.18 4.23 -0.38
C LYS A 133 -17.16 2.81 -0.94
N LYS A 134 -16.77 2.65 -2.21
CA LYS A 134 -16.65 1.34 -2.85
C LYS A 134 -15.54 0.49 -2.22
N SER A 135 -14.41 1.09 -1.87
CA SER A 135 -13.30 0.42 -1.16
C SER A 135 -13.74 -0.06 0.22
N GLN A 136 -14.38 0.80 1.01
CA GLN A 136 -14.91 0.46 2.34
C GLN A 136 -15.95 -0.66 2.27
N ALA A 137 -16.89 -0.58 1.32
CA ALA A 137 -17.89 -1.63 1.12
C ALA A 137 -17.27 -2.97 0.72
N LEU A 138 -16.26 -2.97 -0.16
CA LEU A 138 -15.51 -4.18 -0.52
C LEU A 138 -14.80 -4.77 0.70
N LEU A 139 -14.14 -3.95 1.52
CA LEU A 139 -13.39 -4.43 2.68
C LEU A 139 -14.33 -4.99 3.76
N ALA A 140 -15.48 -4.36 4.00
CA ALA A 140 -16.45 -4.77 5.01
C ALA A 140 -17.36 -5.95 4.62
N SER A 141 -17.41 -6.34 3.33
CA SER A 141 -18.22 -7.49 2.90
C SER A 141 -17.68 -8.80 3.48
N SER A 142 -18.53 -9.80 3.67
CA SER A 142 -18.06 -11.17 4.00
C SER A 142 -17.58 -11.90 2.75
#